data_AF-A0A839QQP3-F1
#
_entry.id   AF-A0A839QQP3-F1
#
_cell.length_a   1.000
_cell.length_b   1.000
_cell.length_c   1.000
_cell.angle_alpha   90.00
_cell.angle_beta   90.00
_cell.angle_gamma   90.00
#
_symmetry.space_group_name_H-M   'P 1'
#
loop_
_entity.id
_entity.type
_entity.pdbx_description
1 polymer ?
#
loop_
_entity_poly.entity_id
_entity_poly.type
_entity_poly.pdbx_seq_one_letter_code
_entity_poly.pdbx_strand_id
1 'polypeptide(L)'
;MSARKAVTKQIALRYQRAGRKTKTALLTELVNLTGWHRDYARTALRRALDPPSPRKAPVGRKPTYPADLQPGLVLCWAVLRAPASKLLAASMGYLVPMLRAEKALDVTEAPAALLMRMSASTIDRRLAGERARMRLRGRSPTKPGSLLKSQIPVRT
;
A
#
# COMPACT_ATOMS: atom_id res chain seq x y z
N MET A 1 13.16 -33.24 -9.38
CA MET A 1 13.81 -31.99 -8.88
C MET A 1 13.66 -31.75 -7.37
N SER A 2 12.59 -32.22 -6.70
CA SER A 2 12.37 -31.98 -5.25
C SER A 2 13.32 -32.74 -4.32
N ALA A 3 13.57 -34.04 -4.59
CA ALA A 3 14.37 -34.92 -3.72
C ALA A 3 15.82 -34.42 -3.51
N ARG A 4 16.53 -34.05 -4.60
CA ARG A 4 17.91 -33.50 -4.50
C ARG A 4 17.96 -32.20 -3.68
N LYS A 5 16.96 -31.32 -3.79
CA LYS A 5 16.88 -30.08 -3.01
C LYS A 5 16.65 -30.37 -1.52
N ALA A 6 15.79 -31.34 -1.19
CA ALA A 6 15.52 -31.74 0.18
C ALA A 6 16.78 -32.31 0.86
N VAL A 7 17.50 -33.21 0.18
CA VAL A 7 18.78 -33.78 0.65
C VAL A 7 19.82 -32.68 0.86
N THR A 8 19.97 -31.77 -0.11
CA THR A 8 20.91 -30.65 -0.01
C THR A 8 20.59 -29.74 1.18
N LYS A 9 19.30 -29.46 1.45
CA LYS A 9 18.88 -28.62 2.59
C LYS A 9 19.20 -29.28 3.94
N GLN A 10 18.97 -30.60 4.06
CA GLN A 10 19.31 -31.34 5.28
C GLN A 10 20.83 -31.39 5.52
N ILE A 11 21.62 -31.66 4.47
CA ILE A 11 23.08 -31.65 4.57
C ILE A 11 23.60 -30.23 4.85
N ALA A 12 23.00 -29.19 4.27
CA ALA A 12 23.39 -27.80 4.51
C ALA A 12 23.26 -27.37 5.97
N LEU A 13 22.19 -27.78 6.67
CA LEU A 13 22.03 -27.52 8.12
C LEU A 13 23.16 -28.14 8.95
N ARG A 14 23.55 -29.38 8.62
CA ARG A 14 24.67 -30.08 9.29
C ARG A 14 26.02 -29.45 8.91
N TYR A 15 26.18 -29.10 7.63
CA TYR A 15 27.40 -28.50 7.08
C TYR A 15 27.68 -27.13 7.72
N GLN A 16 26.66 -26.31 7.99
CA GLN A 16 26.84 -25.01 8.65
C GLN A 16 27.43 -25.15 10.07
N ARG A 17 26.99 -26.16 10.82
CA ARG A 17 27.39 -26.42 12.22
C ARG A 17 28.65 -27.28 12.36
N ALA A 18 29.16 -27.84 11.26
CA ALA A 18 30.25 -28.80 11.27
C ALA A 18 31.65 -28.16 11.29
N GLY A 19 32.62 -28.86 11.92
CA GLY A 19 34.05 -28.56 11.83
C GLY A 19 34.68 -28.96 10.49
N ARG A 20 35.95 -28.63 10.27
CA ARG A 20 36.64 -28.79 8.96
C ARG A 20 36.64 -30.23 8.43
N LYS A 21 36.94 -31.23 9.26
CA LYS A 21 36.94 -32.66 8.87
C LYS A 21 35.53 -33.13 8.47
N THR A 22 34.54 -32.82 9.28
CA THR A 22 33.13 -33.19 9.06
C THR A 22 32.54 -32.50 7.82
N LYS A 23 32.90 -31.23 7.56
CA LYS A 23 32.52 -30.52 6.32
C LYS A 23 33.04 -31.23 5.06
N THR A 24 34.28 -31.72 5.09
CA THR A 24 34.86 -32.47 3.97
C THR A 24 34.09 -33.76 3.70
N ALA A 25 33.73 -34.51 4.75
CA ALA A 25 32.94 -35.74 4.66
C ALA A 25 31.54 -35.48 4.11
N LEU A 26 30.81 -34.50 4.68
CA LEU A 26 29.47 -34.11 4.22
C LEU A 26 29.45 -33.63 2.75
N LEU A 27 30.52 -32.95 2.31
CA LEU A 27 30.66 -32.52 0.93
C LEU A 27 30.90 -33.71 -0.01
N THR A 28 31.71 -34.69 0.40
CA THR A 28 31.95 -35.92 -0.37
C THR A 28 30.68 -36.78 -0.43
N GLU A 29 29.95 -36.90 0.67
CA GLU A 29 28.64 -37.59 0.71
C GLU A 29 27.65 -36.95 -0.28
N LEU A 30 27.53 -35.61 -0.27
CA LEU A 30 26.64 -34.90 -1.20
C LEU A 30 27.05 -35.16 -2.66
N VAL A 31 28.34 -35.11 -2.97
CA VAL A 31 28.87 -35.39 -4.32
C VAL A 31 28.51 -36.81 -4.78
N ASN A 32 28.69 -37.81 -3.92
CA ASN A 32 28.38 -39.20 -4.22
C ASN A 32 26.86 -39.41 -4.44
N LEU A 33 26.02 -38.75 -3.67
CA LEU A 33 24.56 -38.87 -3.76
C LEU A 33 23.97 -38.14 -4.99
N THR A 34 24.52 -36.99 -5.37
CA THR A 34 23.95 -36.17 -6.45
C THR A 34 24.67 -36.30 -7.78
N GLY A 35 25.88 -36.87 -7.79
CA GLY A 35 26.78 -36.90 -8.95
C GLY A 35 27.27 -35.51 -9.35
N TRP A 36 27.24 -34.53 -8.44
CA TRP A 36 27.65 -33.16 -8.74
C TRP A 36 29.15 -32.98 -8.64
N HIS A 37 29.71 -32.09 -9.46
CA HIS A 37 31.06 -31.61 -9.24
C HIS A 37 31.18 -30.94 -7.87
N ARG A 38 32.34 -31.10 -7.21
CA ARG A 38 32.58 -30.65 -5.83
C ARG A 38 32.33 -29.16 -5.64
N ASP A 39 32.63 -28.35 -6.66
CA ASP A 39 32.40 -26.90 -6.61
C ASP A 39 30.91 -26.53 -6.70
N TYR A 40 30.15 -27.27 -7.51
CA TYR A 40 28.70 -27.10 -7.58
C TYR A 40 28.06 -27.52 -6.25
N ALA A 41 28.48 -28.65 -5.68
CA ALA A 41 28.01 -29.12 -4.37
C ALA A 41 28.28 -28.09 -3.25
N ARG A 42 29.47 -27.46 -3.26
CA ARG A 42 29.81 -26.37 -2.31
C ARG A 42 28.89 -25.16 -2.48
N THR A 43 28.63 -24.76 -3.72
CA THR A 43 27.74 -23.64 -4.04
C THR A 43 26.29 -23.93 -3.66
N ALA A 44 25.82 -25.15 -3.92
CA ALA A 44 24.49 -25.61 -3.57
C ALA A 44 24.27 -25.62 -2.05
N LEU A 45 25.25 -26.08 -1.26
CA LEU A 45 25.18 -26.05 0.20
C LEU A 45 25.10 -24.63 0.76
N ARG A 46 25.85 -23.68 0.19
CA ARG A 46 25.78 -22.27 0.59
C ARG A 46 24.41 -21.66 0.32
N ARG A 47 23.83 -21.95 -0.85
CA ARG A 47 22.54 -21.38 -1.29
C ARG A 47 21.31 -22.13 -0.76
N ALA A 48 21.47 -23.35 -0.24
CA ALA A 48 20.35 -24.17 0.19
C ALA A 48 19.60 -23.63 1.42
N LEU A 49 20.24 -22.74 2.18
CA LEU A 49 19.66 -22.07 3.35
C LEU A 49 19.23 -20.63 3.05
N ASP A 50 19.48 -20.12 1.84
CA ASP A 50 19.05 -18.79 1.46
C ASP A 50 17.51 -18.74 1.42
N PRO A 51 16.89 -17.67 1.95
CA PRO A 51 15.45 -17.50 1.82
C PRO A 51 15.07 -17.45 0.34
N PRO A 52 13.91 -18.01 -0.05
CA PRO A 52 13.45 -17.92 -1.42
C PRO A 52 13.33 -16.44 -1.81
N SER A 53 13.89 -16.09 -2.98
CA SER A 53 13.72 -14.74 -3.52
C SER A 53 12.24 -14.37 -3.52
N PRO A 54 11.86 -13.17 -3.06
CA PRO A 54 10.48 -12.73 -3.13
C PRO A 54 10.03 -12.81 -4.59
N ARG A 55 8.85 -13.42 -4.81
CA ARG A 55 8.24 -13.41 -6.14
C ARG A 55 7.93 -11.96 -6.46
N LYS A 56 8.44 -11.47 -7.59
CA LYS A 56 8.06 -10.16 -8.12
C LYS A 56 6.56 -10.20 -8.36
N ALA A 57 5.80 -9.41 -7.59
CA ALA A 57 4.38 -9.25 -7.85
C ALA A 57 4.20 -8.63 -9.25
N PRO A 58 3.21 -9.09 -10.03
CA PRO A 58 2.91 -8.44 -11.30
C PRO A 58 2.55 -6.97 -11.04
N VAL A 59 3.05 -6.09 -11.89
CA VAL A 59 2.71 -4.66 -11.82
C VAL A 59 1.21 -4.55 -12.12
N GLY A 60 0.43 -4.06 -11.16
CA GLY A 60 -1.01 -3.91 -11.30
C GLY A 60 -1.42 -2.92 -12.41
N ARG A 61 -2.71 -2.88 -12.73
CA ARG A 61 -3.27 -1.93 -13.71
C ARG A 61 -2.99 -0.48 -13.28
N LYS A 62 -2.58 0.37 -14.22
CA LYS A 62 -2.44 1.82 -13.99
C LYS A 62 -3.77 2.41 -13.52
N PRO A 63 -3.80 3.23 -12.44
CA PRO A 63 -5.02 3.87 -11.97
C PRO A 63 -5.65 4.77 -13.04
N THR A 64 -6.99 4.78 -13.13
CA THR A 64 -7.74 5.68 -14.03
C THR A 64 -7.52 7.16 -13.69
N TYR A 65 -7.34 7.45 -12.40
CA TYR A 65 -7.08 8.80 -11.89
C TYR A 65 -5.65 8.88 -11.34
N PRO A 66 -4.72 9.48 -12.08
CA PRO A 66 -3.34 9.63 -11.62
C PRO A 66 -3.23 10.55 -10.40
N ALA A 67 -2.13 10.42 -9.66
CA ALA A 67 -1.93 11.09 -8.36
C ALA A 67 -1.78 12.62 -8.49
N ASP A 68 -1.27 13.08 -9.62
CA ASP A 68 -1.17 14.49 -10.05
C ASP A 68 -2.51 15.24 -10.07
N LEU A 69 -3.64 14.54 -10.16
CA LEU A 69 -4.98 15.15 -10.08
C LEU A 69 -5.37 15.58 -8.65
N GLN A 70 -4.67 15.11 -7.62
CA GLN A 70 -5.06 15.37 -6.23
C GLN A 70 -5.05 16.87 -5.89
N PRO A 71 -4.00 17.66 -6.20
CA PRO A 71 -3.98 19.09 -5.87
C PRO A 71 -5.12 19.86 -6.55
N GLY A 72 -5.39 19.58 -7.83
CA GLY A 72 -6.50 20.20 -8.56
C GLY A 72 -7.87 19.87 -7.96
N LEU A 73 -8.09 18.61 -7.55
CA LEU A 73 -9.30 18.21 -6.86
C LEU A 73 -9.47 18.92 -5.51
N VAL A 74 -8.39 19.06 -4.74
CA VAL A 74 -8.40 19.77 -3.46
C VAL A 74 -8.69 21.25 -3.65
N LEU A 75 -8.12 21.88 -4.69
CA LEU A 75 -8.41 23.27 -5.04
C LEU A 75 -9.89 23.48 -5.34
N CYS A 76 -10.47 22.68 -6.26
CA CYS A 76 -11.89 22.75 -6.59
C CYS A 76 -12.78 22.62 -5.33
N TRP A 77 -12.44 21.69 -4.45
CA TRP A 77 -13.16 21.47 -3.20
C TRP A 77 -13.02 22.65 -2.22
N ALA A 78 -11.81 23.21 -2.10
CA ALA A 78 -11.51 24.32 -1.18
C ALA A 78 -12.19 25.63 -1.62
N VAL A 79 -12.20 25.93 -2.92
CA VAL A 79 -12.86 27.13 -3.48
C VAL A 79 -14.35 27.19 -3.10
N LEU A 80 -15.01 26.04 -3.09
CA LEU A 80 -16.42 25.93 -2.69
C LEU A 80 -16.64 25.79 -1.17
N ARG A 81 -15.60 26.04 -0.37
CA ARG A 81 -15.63 25.91 1.10
C ARG A 81 -15.99 24.51 1.58
N ALA A 82 -15.36 23.51 0.97
CA ALA A 82 -15.41 22.11 1.38
C ALA A 82 -16.81 21.46 1.34
N PRO A 83 -17.55 21.50 0.21
CA PRO A 83 -18.86 20.89 0.12
C PRO A 83 -18.82 19.35 0.17
N ALA A 84 -19.99 18.73 0.33
CA ALA A 84 -20.17 17.29 0.17
C ALA A 84 -19.86 16.86 -1.28
N SER A 85 -19.39 15.63 -1.47
CA SER A 85 -18.89 15.16 -2.77
C SER A 85 -19.95 15.08 -3.86
N LYS A 86 -21.22 14.91 -3.49
CA LYS A 86 -22.35 14.95 -4.44
C LYS A 86 -22.51 16.35 -5.05
N LEU A 87 -22.45 17.38 -4.20
CA LEU A 87 -22.51 18.77 -4.65
C LEU A 87 -21.27 19.11 -5.47
N LEU A 88 -20.08 18.72 -4.98
CA LEU A 88 -18.84 18.96 -5.71
C LEU A 88 -18.86 18.34 -7.11
N ALA A 89 -19.27 17.07 -7.23
CA ALA A 89 -19.37 16.36 -8.51
C ALA A 89 -20.30 17.08 -9.49
N ALA A 90 -21.47 17.53 -9.03
CA ALA A 90 -22.41 18.29 -9.86
C ALA A 90 -21.82 19.63 -10.34
N SER A 91 -20.98 20.28 -9.52
CA SER A 91 -20.33 21.54 -9.87
C SER A 91 -19.09 21.41 -10.76
N MET A 92 -18.48 20.22 -10.89
CA MET A 92 -17.20 20.08 -11.60
C MET A 92 -17.26 20.54 -13.06
N GLY A 93 -18.39 20.30 -13.74
CA GLY A 93 -18.55 20.61 -15.17
C GLY A 93 -18.37 22.09 -15.52
N TYR A 94 -18.77 23.01 -14.62
CA TYR A 94 -18.55 24.44 -14.81
C TYR A 94 -17.34 24.96 -14.03
N LEU A 95 -17.05 24.37 -12.86
CA LEU A 95 -15.99 24.84 -11.98
C LEU A 95 -14.60 24.65 -12.58
N VAL A 96 -14.34 23.48 -13.19
CA VAL A 96 -13.01 23.17 -13.76
C VAL A 96 -12.66 24.10 -14.94
N PRO A 97 -13.54 24.33 -15.94
CA PRO A 97 -13.27 25.29 -17.00
C PRO A 97 -13.06 26.71 -16.48
N MET A 98 -13.90 27.17 -15.54
CA MET A 98 -13.79 28.50 -14.94
C MET A 98 -12.43 28.70 -14.25
N LEU A 99 -12.01 27.75 -13.41
CA LEU A 99 -10.72 27.85 -12.70
C LEU A 99 -9.50 27.79 -13.65
N ARG A 100 -9.63 27.10 -14.78
CA ARG A 100 -8.58 27.10 -15.82
C ARG A 100 -8.52 28.44 -16.56
N ALA A 101 -9.67 29.03 -16.89
CA ALA A 101 -9.75 30.35 -17.53
C ALA A 101 -9.10 31.45 -16.68
N GLU A 102 -9.35 31.41 -15.37
CA GLU A 102 -8.74 32.31 -14.38
C GLU A 102 -7.29 31.97 -14.03
N LYS A 103 -6.70 30.96 -14.67
CA LYS A 103 -5.34 30.45 -14.38
C LYS A 103 -5.12 30.02 -12.92
N ALA A 104 -6.20 29.82 -12.16
CA ALA A 104 -6.15 29.30 -10.80
C ALA A 104 -5.87 27.78 -10.78
N LEU A 105 -6.26 27.07 -11.84
CA LEU A 105 -6.01 25.64 -12.03
C LEU A 105 -5.14 25.40 -13.26
N ASP A 106 -3.86 25.11 -13.06
CA ASP A 106 -2.92 24.76 -14.12
C ASP A 106 -2.97 23.26 -14.44
N VAL A 107 -3.86 22.90 -15.36
CA VAL A 107 -3.99 21.52 -15.85
C VAL A 107 -4.26 21.50 -17.35
N THR A 108 -3.74 20.48 -18.02
CA THR A 108 -4.03 20.21 -19.44
C THR A 108 -5.44 19.63 -19.62
N GLU A 109 -5.90 19.54 -20.87
CA GLU A 109 -7.26 19.07 -21.21
C GLU A 109 -7.59 17.67 -20.66
N ALA A 110 -6.65 16.73 -20.73
CA ALA A 110 -6.89 15.35 -20.31
C ALA A 110 -7.13 15.22 -18.78
N PRO A 111 -6.29 15.81 -17.90
CA PRO A 111 -6.58 15.95 -16.48
C PRO A 111 -7.87 16.72 -16.17
N ALA A 112 -8.17 17.80 -16.89
CA ALA A 112 -9.41 18.56 -16.71
C ALA A 112 -10.65 17.67 -16.96
N ALA A 113 -10.66 16.91 -18.05
CA ALA A 113 -11.72 15.95 -18.35
C ALA A 113 -11.81 14.82 -17.31
N LEU A 114 -10.70 14.44 -16.67
CA LEU A 114 -10.70 13.48 -15.57
C LEU A 114 -11.33 14.05 -14.29
N LEU A 115 -11.10 15.34 -13.98
CA LEU A 115 -11.76 16.00 -12.85
C LEU A 115 -13.26 16.12 -13.08
N MET A 116 -13.67 16.54 -14.29
CA MET A 116 -15.09 16.72 -14.64
C MET A 116 -15.89 15.41 -14.64
N ARG A 117 -15.28 14.28 -15.01
CA ARG A 117 -15.95 12.97 -15.01
C ARG A 117 -15.99 12.26 -13.65
N MET A 118 -15.30 12.79 -12.65
CA MET A 118 -15.07 12.06 -11.39
C MET A 118 -16.37 11.89 -10.61
N SER A 119 -16.70 10.64 -10.26
CA SER A 119 -17.90 10.35 -9.49
C SER A 119 -17.80 10.85 -8.05
N ALA A 120 -18.94 11.16 -7.42
CA ALA A 120 -19.00 11.58 -6.01
C ALA A 120 -18.32 10.56 -5.06
N SER A 121 -18.49 9.25 -5.31
CA SER A 121 -17.85 8.19 -4.51
C SER A 121 -16.32 8.15 -4.67
N THR A 122 -15.80 8.53 -5.83
CA THR A 122 -14.35 8.63 -6.06
C THR A 122 -13.79 9.87 -5.38
N ILE A 123 -14.49 11.00 -5.50
CA ILE A 123 -14.17 12.24 -4.80
C ILE A 123 -14.12 12.01 -3.28
N ASP A 124 -15.12 11.33 -2.70
CA ASP A 124 -15.14 11.00 -1.27
C ASP A 124 -13.88 10.25 -0.82
N ARG A 125 -13.49 9.21 -1.57
CA ARG A 125 -12.27 8.43 -1.25
C ARG A 125 -11.01 9.26 -1.35
N ARG A 126 -10.89 10.12 -2.36
CA ARG A 126 -9.70 10.96 -2.58
C ARG A 126 -9.59 12.13 -1.59
N LEU A 127 -10.72 12.67 -1.14
CA LEU A 127 -10.76 13.76 -0.17
C LEU A 127 -10.85 13.28 1.29
N ALA A 128 -10.96 11.97 1.54
CA ALA A 128 -11.06 11.42 2.89
C ALA A 128 -9.90 11.88 3.80
N GLY A 129 -8.68 11.93 3.27
CA GLY A 129 -7.50 12.42 3.99
C GLY A 129 -7.61 13.92 4.33
N GLU A 130 -8.06 14.74 3.39
CA GLU A 130 -8.23 16.18 3.62
C GLU A 130 -9.33 16.48 4.64
N ARG A 131 -10.46 15.77 4.55
CA ARG A 131 -11.54 15.88 5.53
C ARG A 131 -11.10 15.44 6.92
N ALA A 132 -10.27 14.40 7.01
CA ALA A 132 -9.71 13.94 8.28
C ALA A 132 -8.79 15.00 8.92
N ARG A 133 -8.08 15.80 8.12
CA ARG A 133 -7.27 16.93 8.60
C ARG A 133 -8.13 18.08 9.13
N MET A 134 -9.28 18.35 8.51
CA MET A 134 -10.23 19.37 8.98
C MET A 134 -11.05 18.94 10.21
N ARG A 135 -11.08 17.63 10.51
CA ARG A 135 -11.82 17.13 11.67
C ARG A 135 -11.18 17.65 12.96
N LEU A 136 -11.90 18.51 13.65
CA LEU A 136 -11.52 18.97 14.98
C LEU A 136 -11.32 17.76 15.90
N ARG A 137 -10.11 17.60 16.43
CA ARG A 137 -9.83 16.63 17.47
C ARG A 137 -10.28 17.23 18.80
N GLY A 138 -11.54 17.01 19.15
CA GLY A 138 -12.03 17.39 20.47
C GLY A 138 -11.32 16.59 21.56
N ARG A 139 -10.80 17.29 22.58
CA ARG A 139 -10.83 16.73 23.93
C ARG A 139 -12.28 16.87 24.37
N SER A 140 -13.01 15.77 24.50
CA SER A 140 -14.37 15.80 25.06
C SER A 140 -14.31 16.57 26.40
N PRO A 141 -14.95 17.75 26.55
CA PRO A 141 -14.94 18.45 27.83
C PRO A 141 -15.75 17.69 28.89
N THR A 142 -16.69 16.84 28.45
CA THR A 142 -17.50 16.02 29.33
C THR A 142 -17.12 14.56 29.17
N LYS A 143 -16.61 13.93 30.23
CA LYS A 143 -16.69 12.47 30.37
C LYS A 143 -18.19 12.10 30.28
N PRO A 144 -18.58 11.05 29.55
CA PRO A 144 -19.92 10.48 29.69
C PRO A 144 -19.99 9.81 31.06
N GLY A 145 -20.16 10.62 32.10
CA GLY A 145 -20.45 10.18 33.46
C GLY A 145 -21.94 9.93 33.60
N SER A 146 -22.29 8.93 34.40
CA SER A 146 -23.65 8.47 34.72
C SER A 146 -24.55 9.50 35.43
N LEU A 147 -24.13 10.75 35.60
CA LEU A 147 -24.59 11.58 36.73
C LEU A 147 -25.72 12.58 36.46
N LEU A 148 -26.25 12.77 35.26
CA LEU A 148 -27.26 13.85 35.07
C LEU A 148 -28.45 13.54 34.15
N LYS A 149 -28.48 12.41 33.44
CA LYS A 149 -29.66 12.08 32.61
C LYS A 149 -30.89 11.69 33.42
N SER A 150 -30.72 11.03 34.57
CA SER A 150 -31.81 10.61 35.46
C SER A 150 -32.36 11.74 36.35
N GLN A 151 -31.66 12.87 36.44
CA GLN A 151 -32.04 14.01 37.29
C GLN A 151 -32.73 15.15 36.52
N ILE A 152 -32.87 15.04 35.20
CA ILE A 152 -33.59 16.01 34.39
C ILE A 152 -35.00 15.43 34.16
N PRO A 153 -36.04 15.93 34.85
CA PRO A 153 -37.40 15.44 34.64
C PRO A 153 -37.84 15.79 33.22
N VAL A 154 -38.17 14.76 32.44
CA VAL A 154 -38.81 14.93 31.13
C VAL A 154 -40.25 15.32 31.40
N ARG A 155 -40.60 16.58 31.09
CA ARG A 155 -42.01 17.01 31.09
C ARG A 155 -42.64 16.51 29.79
N THR A 156 -43.51 15.52 29.93
CA THR A 156 -44.46 15.11 28.89
C THR A 156 -45.58 16.13 28.76
#